data_AF-A0A453AT86-F1
#
_entry.id   AF-A0A453AT86-F1
#
_cell.length_a   1.000
_cell.length_b   1.000
_cell.length_c   1.000
_cell.angle_alpha   90.00
_cell.angle_beta   90.00
_cell.angle_gamma   90.00
#
_symmetry.space_group_name_H-M   'P 1'
#
loop_
_entity.id
_entity.type
_entity.pdbx_description
1 polymer ?
#
loop_
_entity_poly.entity_id
_entity_poly.type
_entity_poly.pdbx_seq_one_letter_code
_entity_poly.pdbx_strand_id
1 'polypeptide(L)'
;RPESLGIVVGIVYLVIAILFQHFNFTADSIWLVEYNAALASVCFMILLGFIDDVLDIPWRVKLLLPTIAALPLLMAYAGGTSIIIPKPLASYVG
;
A
#
# COMPACT_ATOMS: atom_id res chain seq x y z
N ARG A 1 4.88 2.12 -28.30
CA ARG A 1 3.60 2.54 -27.68
C ARG A 1 3.95 3.10 -26.32
N PRO A 2 3.37 4.21 -25.83
CA PRO A 2 3.69 4.68 -24.49
C PRO A 2 3.06 3.70 -23.49
N GLU A 3 3.86 2.80 -22.97
CA GLU A 3 3.46 1.82 -21.95
C GLU A 3 4.01 2.31 -20.60
N SER A 4 3.29 2.05 -19.50
CA SER A 4 3.61 2.55 -18.15
C SER A 4 3.52 4.08 -17.91
N LEU A 5 2.49 4.77 -18.43
CA LEU A 5 2.22 6.17 -18.03
C LEU A 5 1.78 6.33 -16.56
N GLY A 6 1.38 5.24 -15.91
CA GLY A 6 0.96 5.24 -14.50
C GLY A 6 2.06 5.66 -13.52
N ILE A 7 3.34 5.47 -13.86
CA ILE A 7 4.46 5.89 -13.00
C ILE A 7 4.49 7.41 -12.79
N VAL A 8 4.12 8.20 -13.81
CA VAL A 8 4.10 9.67 -13.72
C VAL A 8 3.05 10.11 -12.70
N VAL A 9 1.85 9.54 -12.78
CA VAL A 9 0.76 9.81 -11.83
C VAL A 9 1.13 9.33 -10.42
N GLY A 10 1.78 8.16 -10.31
CA GLY A 10 2.27 7.62 -9.04
C GLY A 10 3.30 8.51 -8.35
N ILE A 11 4.26 9.06 -9.11
CA ILE A 11 5.25 10.00 -8.58
C ILE A 11 4.56 11.29 -8.11
N VAL A 12 3.63 11.84 -8.90
CA VAL A 12 2.86 13.03 -8.50
C VAL A 12 2.09 12.77 -7.21
N TYR A 13 1.43 11.61 -7.09
CA TYR A 13 0.76 11.19 -5.86
C TYR A 13 1.71 11.16 -4.65
N LEU A 14 2.88 10.52 -4.78
CA LEU A 14 3.86 10.43 -3.68
C LEU A 14 4.35 11.81 -3.25
N VAL A 15 4.67 12.70 -4.19
CA VAL A 15 5.12 14.07 -3.89
C VAL A 15 4.05 14.82 -3.11
N ILE A 16 2.79 14.77 -3.57
CA ILE A 16 1.68 15.45 -2.88
C ILE A 16 1.48 14.85 -1.48
N ALA A 17 1.52 13.53 -1.34
CA ALA A 17 1.29 12.86 -0.06
C ALA A 17 2.42 13.13 0.96
N ILE A 18 3.68 13.26 0.51
CA ILE A 18 4.82 13.66 1.36
C ILE A 18 4.70 15.14 1.77
N LEU A 19 4.29 16.02 0.85
CA LEU A 19 4.03 17.42 1.21
C LEU A 19 2.89 17.51 2.23
N PHE A 20 1.80 16.78 2.02
CA PHE A 20 0.68 16.73 2.96
C PHE A 20 1.11 16.23 4.34
N GLN A 21 1.99 15.23 4.40
CA GLN A 21 2.57 14.75 5.65
C GLN A 21 3.29 15.85 6.41
N HIS A 22 4.14 16.63 5.73
CA HIS A 22 4.92 17.70 6.33
C HIS A 22 4.04 18.80 6.95
N PHE A 23 2.92 19.12 6.31
CA PHE A 23 2.00 20.15 6.82
C PHE A 23 1.05 19.66 7.92
N ASN A 24 0.64 18.40 7.92
CA ASN A 24 -0.41 17.90 8.81
C ASN A 24 0.10 17.11 10.02
N PHE A 25 1.29 16.50 9.95
CA PHE A 25 1.81 15.66 11.04
C PHE A 25 3.01 16.30 11.75
N THR A 26 2.96 16.30 13.07
CA THR A 26 4.11 16.62 13.94
C THR A 26 4.95 15.34 14.18
N ALA A 27 6.27 15.51 14.36
CA ALA A 27 7.23 14.41 14.43
C ALA A 27 6.93 13.32 15.49
N ASP A 28 6.26 13.68 16.60
CA ASP A 28 5.96 12.75 17.71
C ASP A 28 4.59 12.04 17.61
N SER A 29 3.95 12.07 16.44
CA SER A 29 2.64 11.44 16.27
C SER A 29 2.73 9.93 16.04
N ILE A 30 1.97 9.14 16.82
CA ILE A 30 1.86 7.68 16.66
C ILE A 30 1.42 7.28 15.23
N TRP A 31 0.57 8.12 14.63
CA TRP A 31 0.04 7.97 13.28
C TRP A 31 1.09 8.13 12.18
N LEU A 32 2.25 8.74 12.48
CA LEU A 32 3.32 8.97 11.50
C LEU A 32 3.94 7.64 11.04
N VAL A 33 4.03 6.66 11.94
CA VAL A 33 4.57 5.33 11.63
C VAL A 33 3.67 4.60 10.65
N GLU A 34 2.36 4.57 10.92
CA GLU A 34 1.36 3.96 10.04
C GLU A 34 1.30 4.68 8.68
N TYR A 35 1.36 6.02 8.68
CA TYR A 35 1.36 6.81 7.46
C TYR A 35 2.60 6.57 6.59
N ASN A 36 3.79 6.56 7.20
CA ASN A 36 5.05 6.26 6.50
C ASN A 36 5.05 4.84 5.93
N ALA A 37 4.51 3.87 6.67
CA ALA A 37 4.38 2.50 6.21
C ALA A 37 3.41 2.38 5.03
N ALA A 38 2.28 3.11 5.06
CA ALA A 38 1.36 3.18 3.93
C ALA A 38 2.01 3.81 2.69
N LEU A 39 2.75 4.91 2.85
CA LEU A 39 3.51 5.53 1.77
C LEU A 39 4.56 4.59 1.18
N ALA A 40 5.32 3.89 2.03
CA ALA A 40 6.31 2.91 1.59
C ALA A 40 5.64 1.76 0.82
N SER A 41 4.50 1.26 1.30
CA SER A 41 3.74 0.21 0.63
C SER A 41 3.25 0.64 -0.77
N VAL A 42 2.70 1.85 -0.89
CA VAL A 42 2.28 2.41 -2.17
C VAL A 42 3.47 2.64 -3.10
N CYS A 43 4.59 3.15 -2.58
CA CYS A 43 5.82 3.33 -3.34
C CYS A 43 6.34 2.00 -3.92
N PHE A 44 6.39 0.94 -3.10
CA PHE A 44 6.78 -0.38 -3.58
C PHE A 44 5.81 -0.92 -4.63
N MET A 45 4.51 -0.72 -4.47
CA MET A 45 3.52 -1.16 -5.44
C MET A 45 3.67 -0.43 -6.80
N ILE A 46 3.93 0.88 -6.79
CA ILE A 46 4.18 1.66 -8.01
C ILE A 46 5.45 1.15 -8.72
N LEU A 47 6.52 0.92 -7.95
CA LEU A 47 7.78 0.42 -8.51
C LEU A 47 7.64 -1.00 -9.05
N LEU A 48 6.98 -1.91 -8.33
CA LEU A 48 6.75 -3.28 -8.80
C LEU A 48 5.80 -3.33 -10.00
N GLY A 49 4.80 -2.45 -10.07
CA GLY A 49 3.94 -2.29 -11.25
C GLY A 49 4.73 -1.82 -12.46
N PHE A 50 5.64 -0.85 -12.29
CA PHE A 50 6.55 -0.43 -13.36
C PHE A 50 7.47 -1.58 -13.81
N ILE A 51 8.02 -2.35 -12.87
CA ILE A 51 8.87 -3.50 -13.20
C ILE A 51 8.07 -4.59 -13.93
N ASP A 52 6.83 -4.85 -13.52
CA ASP A 52 5.94 -5.79 -14.22
C ASP A 52 5.67 -5.37 -15.67
N ASP A 53 5.44 -4.07 -15.90
CA ASP A 53 5.22 -3.49 -17.22
C ASP A 53 6.48 -3.56 -18.12
N VAL A 54 7.69 -3.45 -17.54
CA VAL A 54 8.95 -3.47 -18.31
C VAL A 54 9.47 -4.90 -18.56
N LEU A 55 9.26 -5.81 -17.62
CA LEU A 55 9.86 -7.16 -17.65
C LEU A 55 8.89 -8.27 -18.07
N ASP A 56 7.61 -7.98 -18.31
CA ASP A 56 6.57 -8.96 -18.68
C ASP A 56 6.59 -10.21 -17.77
N ILE A 57 6.52 -9.99 -16.47
CA ILE A 57 6.71 -11.04 -15.47
C ILE A 57 5.62 -12.13 -15.60
N PRO A 58 5.94 -13.43 -15.41
CA PRO A 58 4.93 -14.50 -15.41
C PRO A 58 3.87 -14.32 -14.33
N TRP A 59 2.62 -14.67 -14.65
CA TRP A 59 1.43 -14.49 -13.80
C TRP A 59 1.57 -15.02 -12.36
N ARG A 60 2.37 -16.07 -12.15
CA ARG A 60 2.62 -16.66 -10.82
C ARG A 60 3.29 -15.69 -9.86
N VAL A 61 4.24 -14.92 -10.37
CA VAL A 61 4.99 -13.94 -9.56
C VAL A 61 4.15 -12.68 -9.38
N LYS A 62 3.31 -12.31 -10.36
CA LYS A 62 2.35 -11.20 -10.22
C LYS A 62 1.44 -11.34 -9.00
N LEU A 63 1.11 -12.57 -8.57
CA LEU A 63 0.35 -12.80 -7.33
C LEU A 63 1.15 -12.54 -6.04
N LEU A 64 2.49 -12.64 -6.09
CA LEU A 64 3.37 -12.42 -4.95
C LEU A 64 3.80 -10.96 -4.80
N LEU A 65 3.88 -10.19 -5.90
CA LEU A 65 4.29 -8.78 -5.87
C LEU A 65 3.49 -7.93 -4.86
N PRO A 66 2.14 -8.03 -4.78
CA PRO A 66 1.36 -7.27 -3.81
C PRO A 66 1.65 -7.67 -2.37
N THR A 67 1.97 -8.95 -2.11
CA THR A 67 2.27 -9.42 -0.75
C THR A 67 3.56 -8.82 -0.21
N ILE A 68 4.58 -8.70 -1.05
CA ILE A 68 5.86 -8.06 -0.70
C ILE A 68 5.64 -6.56 -0.51
N ALA A 69 4.88 -5.92 -1.40
CA ALA A 69 4.56 -4.49 -1.28
C ALA A 69 3.76 -4.16 -0.01
N ALA A 70 2.96 -5.08 0.52
CA ALA A 70 2.16 -4.88 1.73
C ALA A 70 2.93 -5.07 3.05
N LEU A 71 4.16 -5.60 3.02
CA LEU A 71 4.94 -5.87 4.23
C LEU A 71 5.17 -4.65 5.14
N PRO A 72 5.49 -3.44 4.62
CA PRO A 72 5.64 -2.27 5.48
C PRO A 72 4.37 -1.97 6.28
N LEU A 73 3.21 -2.10 5.64
CA LEU A 73 1.91 -1.88 6.27
C LEU A 73 1.65 -2.90 7.38
N LEU A 74 1.96 -4.17 7.12
CA LEU A 74 1.83 -5.24 8.11
C LEU A 74 2.71 -5.01 9.33
N MET A 75 3.95 -4.55 9.13
CA MET A 75 4.89 -4.27 10.21
C MET A 75 4.48 -3.07 11.08
N ALA A 76 3.80 -2.09 10.51
CA ALA A 76 3.32 -0.92 11.23
C ALA A 76 1.93 -1.10 11.86
N TYR A 77 1.24 -2.20 11.58
CA TYR A 77 -0.10 -2.44 12.10
C TYR A 77 -0.06 -2.69 13.62
N ALA A 78 -0.56 -1.72 14.39
CA ALA A 78 -0.66 -1.79 15.85
C ALA A 78 -2.08 -2.13 16.35
N GLY A 79 -3.03 -2.36 15.44
CA GLY A 79 -4.44 -2.61 15.76
C GLY A 79 -4.73 -4.01 16.31
N GLY A 80 -5.96 -4.20 16.80
CA GLY A 80 -6.43 -5.50 17.26
C GLY A 80 -6.69 -6.47 16.10
N THR A 81 -6.36 -7.74 16.28
CA THR A 81 -6.59 -8.80 15.28
C THR A 81 -7.99 -9.41 15.33
N SER A 82 -8.90 -8.81 16.12
CA SER A 82 -10.29 -9.27 16.22
C SER A 82 -11.10 -8.80 15.02
N ILE A 83 -11.83 -9.73 14.41
CA ILE A 83 -12.65 -9.48 13.22
C ILE A 83 -14.11 -9.65 13.63
N ILE A 84 -14.93 -8.64 13.34
CA ILE A 84 -16.38 -8.68 13.56
C ILE A 84 -17.04 -9.37 12.36
N ILE A 85 -17.87 -10.37 12.61
CA ILE A 85 -18.60 -11.08 11.56
C ILE A 85 -19.68 -10.15 11.00
N PRO A 86 -19.75 -9.95 9.68
CA PRO A 86 -20.78 -9.11 9.08
C PRO A 86 -22.17 -9.73 9.30
N LYS A 87 -23.15 -8.89 9.62
CA LYS A 87 -24.54 -9.27 9.94
C LYS A 87 -25.16 -10.36 9.04
N PRO A 88 -25.02 -10.35 7.70
CA PRO A 88 -25.58 -11.41 6.85
C PRO A 88 -24.94 -12.79 7.09
N LEU A 89 -23.66 -12.86 7.47
CA LEU A 89 -22.95 -14.11 7.74
C LEU A 89 -23.05 -14.56 9.20
N ALA A 90 -23.44 -13.67 10.11
CA ALA A 90 -23.60 -13.99 11.53
C ALA A 90 -24.57 -15.17 11.76
N SER A 91 -25.65 -15.24 10.98
CA SER A 91 -26.64 -16.34 11.05
C SER A 91 -26.08 -17.73 10.73
N TYR A 92 -24.95 -17.82 10.01
CA TYR A 92 -24.31 -19.10 9.65
C TYR A 92 -23.21 -19.51 10.63
N VAL A 93 -22.75 -18.59 11.49
CA VAL A 93 -21.59 -18.83 12.37
C VAL A 93 -22.00 -19.00 13.85
N GLY A 94 -23.29 -18.88 14.19
CA GLY A 94 -23.84 -19.18 15.51
C GLY A 94 -24.37 -17.94 16.23
#